data_AF-A0A6B3BC36-F1
#
_entry.id   AF-A0A6B3BC36-F1
#
_cell.length_a   1.000
_cell.length_b   1.000
_cell.length_c   1.000
_cell.angle_alpha   90.00
_cell.angle_beta   90.00
_cell.angle_gamma   90.00
#
_symmetry.space_group_name_H-M   'P 1'
#
loop_
_entity.id
_entity.type
_entity.pdbx_description
1 polymer ?
#
loop_
_entity_poly.entity_id
_entity_poly.type
_entity_poly.pdbx_seq_one_letter_code
_entity_poly.pdbx_strand_id
1 'polypeptide(L)'
;MILFLLLGSGFMLSVDFSILNVALPEVGAGVGLGLSGLPWITSAYALPAAGFALLFGRMGDLYGRRRLFITGLALLGAASLLGGFAQNAEVLLTARALQGFATAMAIPASLSLLTSTFAEGAQRDRVLGLNGALLSGGFTVGALVGGVLVSLLSWRAAFFINVPVALVILAFTPSLIRESSVPDRVKMDVPGAVTAAGGLLAVIYAIIETNIYSAVIGAVLLALFWMIELRSAAPLAPVRILKRPTVKWGNYGGLVTFSMGTAMIFLMTLYLQNVLHYSPLVTGLVFGVPGLAAMVAGVIAGRSIGRHGSRKVLAVGLSVQGLAIVPLIFLGTDRVALAVVIPALFIAFFGHVTSIVAYTVTGTSGLPNEEQGLATGMTAMTQQVAVTVGIPILSAVAATQAVELDGLHRALIVNVVVTLASVVLIWWGLRARGADAPAAVAPHPGAADEALARPLD
;
A
#
# COMPACT_ATOMS: atom_id res chain seq x y z
N MET A 1 -20.50 13.20 -9.96
CA MET A 1 -20.89 11.77 -9.84
C MET A 1 -19.74 10.82 -10.18
N ILE A 2 -19.12 10.87 -11.37
CA ILE A 2 -17.98 9.97 -11.72
C ILE A 2 -16.84 10.07 -10.69
N LEU A 3 -16.46 11.31 -10.32
CA LEU A 3 -15.45 11.54 -9.29
C LEU A 3 -15.78 10.85 -7.96
N PHE A 4 -17.01 11.01 -7.48
CA PHE A 4 -17.47 10.40 -6.23
C PHE A 4 -17.43 8.87 -6.30
N LEU A 5 -17.82 8.30 -7.44
CA LEU A 5 -17.83 6.86 -7.64
C LEU A 5 -16.40 6.27 -7.63
N LEU A 6 -15.48 6.85 -8.41
CA LEU A 6 -14.10 6.37 -8.49
C LEU A 6 -13.34 6.59 -7.18
N LEU A 7 -13.45 7.78 -6.59
CA LEU A 7 -12.84 8.06 -5.30
C LEU A 7 -13.46 7.26 -4.17
N GLY A 8 -14.78 7.06 -4.20
CA GLY A 8 -15.51 6.24 -3.24
C GLY A 8 -15.06 4.78 -3.28
N SER A 9 -14.72 4.24 -4.46
CA SER A 9 -14.16 2.89 -4.58
C SER A 9 -12.79 2.76 -3.92
N GLY A 10 -11.88 3.72 -4.13
CA GLY A 10 -10.57 3.74 -3.47
C GLY A 10 -10.69 3.92 -1.96
N PHE A 11 -11.58 4.81 -1.52
CA PHE A 11 -11.91 5.01 -0.12
C PHE A 11 -12.42 3.72 0.54
N MET A 12 -13.38 3.02 -0.10
CA MET A 12 -13.91 1.75 0.38
C MET A 12 -12.80 0.69 0.53
N LEU A 13 -11.90 0.56 -0.45
CA LEU A 13 -10.80 -0.41 -0.36
C LEU A 13 -9.82 -0.08 0.78
N SER A 14 -9.56 1.20 1.03
CA SER A 14 -8.74 1.62 2.18
C SER A 14 -9.44 1.36 3.52
N VAL A 15 -10.75 1.60 3.58
CA VAL A 15 -11.60 1.29 4.74
C VAL A 15 -11.58 -0.21 5.03
N ASP A 16 -11.77 -1.08 4.04
CA ASP A 16 -11.70 -2.54 4.19
C ASP A 16 -10.37 -2.99 4.82
N PHE A 17 -9.26 -2.53 4.24
CA PHE A 17 -7.93 -2.87 4.75
C PHE A 17 -7.78 -2.48 6.23
N SER A 18 -8.25 -1.30 6.62
CA SER A 18 -8.11 -0.81 7.98
C SER A 18 -9.05 -1.50 8.98
N ILE A 19 -10.32 -1.72 8.60
CA ILE A 19 -11.29 -2.48 9.41
C ILE A 19 -10.68 -3.84 9.77
N LEU A 20 -10.13 -4.56 8.80
CA LEU A 20 -9.58 -5.90 9.00
C LEU A 20 -8.36 -5.91 9.92
N ASN A 21 -7.54 -4.85 9.92
CA ASN A 21 -6.41 -4.74 10.85
C ASN A 21 -6.88 -4.57 12.31
N VAL A 22 -8.01 -3.90 12.55
CA VAL A 22 -8.60 -3.77 13.89
C VAL A 22 -9.36 -5.04 14.29
N ALA A 23 -10.05 -5.67 13.34
CA ALA A 23 -10.82 -6.88 13.56
C ALA A 23 -9.97 -8.16 13.67
N LEU A 24 -8.68 -8.08 13.34
CA LEU A 24 -7.82 -9.23 13.07
C LEU A 24 -7.87 -10.33 14.15
N PRO A 25 -7.74 -10.03 15.46
CA PRO A 25 -7.76 -11.06 16.49
C PRO A 25 -9.12 -11.74 16.59
N GLU A 26 -10.21 -10.98 16.53
CA GLU A 26 -11.58 -11.52 16.56
C GLU A 26 -11.93 -12.33 15.31
N VAL A 27 -11.47 -11.90 14.13
CA VAL A 27 -11.64 -12.67 12.88
C VAL A 27 -10.94 -14.01 13.02
N GLY A 28 -9.69 -14.02 13.50
CA GLY A 28 -8.92 -15.24 13.70
C GLY A 28 -9.60 -16.20 14.67
N ALA A 29 -9.95 -15.71 15.86
CA ALA A 29 -10.68 -16.49 16.86
C ALA A 29 -12.02 -17.02 16.34
N GLY A 30 -12.76 -16.19 15.58
CA GLY A 30 -14.08 -16.51 15.04
C GLY A 30 -14.10 -17.62 13.99
N VAL A 31 -12.94 -17.98 13.43
CA VAL A 31 -12.78 -19.09 12.47
C VAL A 31 -11.82 -20.18 12.95
N GLY A 32 -11.37 -20.10 14.20
CA GLY A 32 -10.45 -21.07 14.82
C GLY A 32 -8.99 -20.94 14.38
N LEU A 33 -8.56 -19.79 13.86
CA LEU A 33 -7.15 -19.52 13.57
C LEU A 33 -6.41 -19.11 14.84
N GLY A 34 -5.33 -19.82 15.16
CA GLY A 34 -4.39 -19.43 16.22
C GLY A 34 -3.50 -18.26 15.82
N LEU A 35 -2.67 -17.77 16.75
CA LEU A 35 -1.79 -16.61 16.55
C LEU A 35 -0.83 -16.78 15.36
N SER A 36 -0.30 -17.99 15.14
CA SER A 36 0.58 -18.31 14.01
C SER A 36 -0.13 -18.19 12.66
N GLY A 37 -1.46 -18.30 12.64
CA GLY A 37 -2.29 -18.19 11.44
C GLY A 37 -2.81 -16.77 11.16
N LEU A 38 -2.72 -15.83 12.10
CA LEU A 38 -3.19 -14.45 11.89
C LEU A 38 -2.49 -13.73 10.71
N PRO A 39 -1.18 -13.92 10.47
CA PRO A 39 -0.52 -13.32 9.31
C PRO A 39 -1.18 -13.75 7.97
N TRP A 40 -1.71 -14.97 7.89
CA TRP A 40 -2.37 -15.46 6.68
C TRP A 40 -3.62 -14.66 6.29
N ILE A 41 -4.37 -14.09 7.24
CA ILE A 41 -5.57 -13.30 6.94
C ILE A 41 -5.22 -12.07 6.09
N THR A 42 -4.09 -11.43 6.38
CA THR A 42 -3.61 -10.28 5.61
C THR A 42 -2.86 -10.71 4.36
N SER A 43 -1.99 -11.73 4.46
CA SER A 43 -1.20 -12.23 3.34
C SER A 43 -2.03 -12.83 2.23
N ALA A 44 -3.07 -13.62 2.56
CA ALA A 44 -3.96 -14.22 1.57
C ALA A 44 -4.64 -13.18 0.68
N TYR A 45 -4.88 -11.97 1.21
CA TYR A 45 -5.38 -10.83 0.45
C TYR A 45 -4.29 -10.09 -0.31
N ALA A 46 -3.19 -9.74 0.37
CA ALA A 46 -2.14 -8.90 -0.19
C ALA A 46 -1.40 -9.60 -1.35
N LEU A 47 -1.26 -10.93 -1.28
CA LEU A 47 -0.52 -11.72 -2.25
C LEU A 47 -1.13 -11.65 -3.67
N PRO A 48 -2.41 -12.00 -3.87
CA PRO A 48 -3.06 -11.79 -5.16
C PRO A 48 -3.13 -10.31 -5.55
N ALA A 49 -3.37 -9.41 -4.58
CA ALA A 49 -3.43 -7.98 -4.82
C ALA A 49 -2.13 -7.44 -5.45
N ALA A 50 -0.97 -7.81 -4.89
CA ALA A 50 0.33 -7.38 -5.38
C ALA A 50 0.80 -8.16 -6.62
N GLY A 51 0.69 -9.49 -6.60
CA GLY A 51 1.21 -10.36 -7.64
C GLY A 51 0.50 -10.19 -8.99
N PHE A 52 -0.79 -9.88 -8.97
CA PHE A 52 -1.60 -9.79 -10.20
C PHE A 52 -1.97 -8.36 -10.59
N ALA A 53 -1.64 -7.33 -9.79
CA ALA A 53 -1.99 -5.94 -10.11
C ALA A 53 -1.49 -5.50 -11.49
N LEU A 54 -0.25 -5.87 -11.86
CA LEU A 54 0.30 -5.52 -13.17
C LEU A 54 -0.36 -6.29 -14.32
N LEU A 55 -0.65 -7.57 -14.10
CA LEU A 55 -1.35 -8.41 -15.07
C LEU A 55 -2.74 -7.83 -15.36
N PHE A 56 -3.52 -7.58 -14.30
CA PHE A 56 -4.85 -7.01 -14.44
C PHE A 56 -4.80 -5.58 -14.97
N GLY A 57 -3.82 -4.77 -14.58
CA GLY A 57 -3.60 -3.45 -15.18
C GLY A 57 -3.51 -3.52 -16.71
N ARG A 58 -2.69 -4.44 -17.24
CA ARG A 58 -2.58 -4.67 -18.69
C ARG A 58 -3.85 -5.28 -19.30
N MET A 59 -4.53 -6.17 -18.60
CA MET A 59 -5.82 -6.69 -19.07
C MET A 59 -6.89 -5.59 -19.14
N GLY A 60 -6.84 -4.59 -18.27
CA GLY A 60 -7.71 -3.41 -18.33
C GLY A 60 -7.44 -2.57 -19.57
N ASP A 61 -6.18 -2.42 -19.96
CA ASP A 61 -5.80 -1.72 -21.19
C ASP A 61 -6.24 -2.49 -22.45
N LEU A 62 -6.30 -3.82 -22.40
CA LEU A 62 -6.69 -4.69 -23.53
C LEU A 62 -8.19 -4.90 -23.69
N TYR A 63 -8.88 -5.21 -22.59
CA TYR A 63 -10.27 -5.64 -22.60
C TYR A 63 -11.26 -4.53 -22.21
N GLY A 64 -10.73 -3.38 -21.78
CA GLY A 64 -11.52 -2.23 -21.32
C GLY A 64 -11.43 -2.05 -19.81
N ARG A 65 -11.04 -0.83 -19.40
CA ARG A 65 -10.81 -0.46 -18.00
C ARG A 65 -12.11 -0.46 -17.20
N ARG A 66 -13.23 -0.07 -17.82
CA ARG A 66 -14.54 -0.09 -17.16
C ARG A 66 -14.99 -1.52 -16.87
N ARG A 67 -14.86 -2.43 -17.84
CA ARG A 67 -15.22 -3.85 -17.65
C ARG A 67 -14.41 -4.47 -16.52
N LEU A 68 -13.09 -4.26 -16.53
CA LEU A 68 -12.23 -4.80 -15.47
C LEU A 68 -12.60 -4.25 -14.08
N PHE A 69 -12.90 -2.95 -13.98
CA PHE A 69 -13.35 -2.35 -12.73
C PHE A 69 -14.68 -2.95 -12.22
N ILE A 70 -15.66 -3.14 -13.10
CA ILE A 70 -16.95 -3.77 -12.76
C ILE A 70 -16.73 -5.22 -12.32
N THR A 71 -15.94 -6.01 -13.07
CA THR A 71 -15.64 -7.40 -12.71
C THR A 71 -14.93 -7.48 -11.35
N GLY A 72 -13.96 -6.60 -11.12
CA GLY A 72 -13.26 -6.51 -9.84
C GLY A 72 -14.21 -6.21 -8.68
N LEU A 73 -15.12 -5.25 -8.82
CA LEU A 73 -16.09 -4.92 -7.78
C LEU A 73 -17.14 -6.01 -7.55
N ALA A 74 -17.59 -6.69 -8.61
CA ALA A 74 -18.49 -7.82 -8.49
C ALA A 74 -17.81 -8.97 -7.72
N LEU A 75 -16.56 -9.27 -8.05
CA LEU A 75 -15.75 -10.24 -7.32
C LEU A 75 -15.53 -9.81 -5.87
N LEU A 76 -15.26 -8.52 -5.61
CA LEU A 76 -15.10 -8.00 -4.26
C LEU A 76 -16.37 -8.21 -3.42
N GLY A 77 -17.54 -7.88 -3.98
CA GLY A 77 -18.83 -8.06 -3.30
C GLY A 77 -19.12 -9.53 -3.00
N ALA A 78 -18.91 -10.42 -3.97
CA ALA A 78 -19.09 -11.86 -3.80
C ALA A 78 -18.11 -12.46 -2.78
N ALA A 79 -16.84 -12.07 -2.84
CA ALA A 79 -15.81 -12.50 -1.90
C ALA A 79 -16.08 -11.96 -0.48
N SER A 80 -16.60 -10.74 -0.37
CA SER A 80 -17.01 -10.17 0.92
C SER A 80 -18.21 -10.90 1.51
N LEU A 81 -19.20 -11.31 0.70
CA LEU A 81 -20.27 -12.19 1.16
C LEU A 81 -19.71 -13.53 1.68
N LEU A 82 -18.81 -14.15 0.91
CA LEU A 82 -18.16 -15.41 1.29
C LEU A 82 -17.42 -15.28 2.64
N GLY A 83 -16.66 -14.18 2.81
CA GLY A 83 -15.93 -13.91 4.06
C GLY A 83 -16.86 -13.66 5.24
N GLY A 84 -17.96 -12.94 5.05
CA GLY A 84 -18.97 -12.72 6.10
C GLY A 84 -19.67 -14.00 6.54
N PHE A 85 -19.82 -14.98 5.64
CA PHE A 85 -20.36 -16.31 5.96
C PHE A 85 -19.31 -17.34 6.35
N ALA A 86 -18.02 -16.98 6.44
CA ALA A 86 -16.97 -17.92 6.76
C ALA A 86 -17.19 -18.56 8.14
N GLN A 87 -17.06 -19.89 8.19
CA GLN A 87 -17.19 -20.69 9.41
C GLN A 87 -15.87 -21.31 9.86
N ASN A 88 -14.87 -21.31 8.99
CA ASN A 88 -13.55 -21.88 9.23
C ASN A 88 -12.47 -21.07 8.49
N ALA A 89 -11.21 -21.34 8.83
CA ALA A 89 -10.05 -20.67 8.27
C ALA A 89 -9.99 -20.77 6.73
N GLU A 90 -10.27 -21.94 6.16
CA GLU A 90 -10.15 -22.18 4.72
C GLU A 90 -11.08 -21.28 3.90
N VAL A 91 -12.35 -21.20 4.31
CA VAL A 91 -13.34 -20.33 3.65
C VAL A 91 -12.95 -18.85 3.80
N LEU A 92 -12.50 -18.43 4.98
CA LEU A 92 -12.06 -17.06 5.23
C LEU A 92 -10.85 -16.70 4.36
N LEU A 93 -9.81 -17.54 4.33
CA LEU A 93 -8.60 -17.29 3.54
C LEU A 93 -8.89 -17.32 2.05
N THR A 94 -9.81 -18.17 1.60
CA THR A 94 -10.30 -18.18 0.21
C THR A 94 -11.00 -16.87 -0.13
N ALA A 95 -11.88 -16.38 0.74
CA ALA A 95 -12.53 -15.08 0.58
C ALA A 95 -11.49 -13.94 0.50
N ARG A 96 -10.48 -13.94 1.38
CA ARG A 96 -9.38 -12.96 1.35
C ARG A 96 -8.61 -13.02 0.04
N ALA A 97 -8.30 -14.21 -0.47
CA ALA A 97 -7.64 -14.37 -1.75
C ALA A 97 -8.45 -13.78 -2.91
N LEU A 98 -9.76 -14.06 -2.95
CA LEU A 98 -10.67 -13.49 -3.95
C LEU A 98 -10.79 -11.96 -3.84
N GLN A 99 -10.81 -11.40 -2.62
CA GLN A 99 -10.75 -9.95 -2.41
C GLN A 99 -9.40 -9.36 -2.89
N GLY A 100 -8.30 -10.10 -2.77
CA GLY A 100 -7.00 -9.73 -3.31
C GLY A 100 -7.03 -9.63 -4.84
N PHE A 101 -7.58 -10.64 -5.52
CA PHE A 101 -7.79 -10.61 -6.98
C PHE A 101 -8.69 -9.44 -7.40
N ALA A 102 -9.79 -9.23 -6.68
CA ALA A 102 -10.68 -8.10 -6.91
C ALA A 102 -9.96 -6.74 -6.79
N THR A 103 -9.10 -6.61 -5.79
CA THR A 103 -8.28 -5.40 -5.56
C THR A 103 -7.29 -5.18 -6.71
N ALA A 104 -6.62 -6.26 -7.14
CA ALA A 104 -5.69 -6.23 -8.27
C ALA A 104 -6.36 -5.79 -9.58
N MET A 105 -7.65 -6.11 -9.76
CA MET A 105 -8.47 -5.63 -10.88
C MET A 105 -8.92 -4.18 -10.70
N ALA A 106 -9.50 -3.85 -9.56
CA ALA A 106 -10.22 -2.61 -9.35
C ALA A 106 -9.32 -1.38 -9.18
N ILE A 107 -8.21 -1.49 -8.44
CA ILE A 107 -7.30 -0.35 -8.17
C ILE A 107 -6.72 0.24 -9.46
N PRO A 108 -6.00 -0.53 -10.31
CA PRO A 108 -5.39 0.04 -11.52
C PRO A 108 -6.45 0.55 -12.49
N ALA A 109 -7.57 -0.16 -12.62
CA ALA A 109 -8.69 0.27 -13.46
C ALA A 109 -9.30 1.59 -12.97
N SER A 110 -9.53 1.73 -11.65
CA SER A 110 -10.10 2.94 -11.05
C SER A 110 -9.18 4.16 -11.23
N LEU A 111 -7.88 4.01 -10.95
CA LEU A 111 -6.91 5.07 -11.14
C LEU A 111 -6.84 5.50 -12.61
N SER A 112 -6.88 4.54 -13.52
CA SER A 112 -6.80 4.82 -14.95
C SER A 112 -8.07 5.46 -15.51
N LEU A 113 -9.25 5.02 -15.06
CA LEU A 113 -10.52 5.69 -15.34
C LEU A 113 -10.50 7.14 -14.83
N LEU A 114 -9.95 7.36 -13.63
CA LEU A 114 -9.82 8.68 -13.04
C LEU A 114 -8.88 9.57 -13.87
N THR A 115 -7.69 9.10 -14.24
CA THR A 115 -6.76 9.90 -15.07
C THR A 115 -7.26 10.11 -16.50
N SER A 116 -7.99 9.14 -17.08
CA SER A 116 -8.55 9.30 -18.43
C SER A 116 -9.78 10.22 -18.48
N THR A 117 -10.54 10.31 -17.38
CA THR A 117 -11.73 11.18 -17.29
C THR A 117 -11.36 12.64 -17.08
N PHE A 118 -10.28 12.91 -16.32
CA PHE A 118 -9.85 14.28 -16.00
C PHE A 118 -8.59 14.64 -16.79
N ALA A 119 -8.69 15.69 -17.61
CA ALA A 119 -7.59 16.17 -18.44
C ALA A 119 -6.38 16.62 -17.61
N GLU A 120 -5.20 16.55 -18.23
CA GLU A 120 -3.93 16.95 -17.60
C GLU A 120 -3.94 18.42 -17.16
N GLY A 121 -3.21 18.70 -16.08
CA GLY A 121 -3.14 20.00 -15.44
C GLY A 121 -3.82 20.05 -14.08
N ALA A 122 -4.12 21.26 -13.62
CA ALA A 122 -4.56 21.54 -12.25
C ALA A 122 -5.79 20.73 -11.80
N GLN A 123 -6.67 20.37 -12.73
CA GLN A 123 -7.85 19.56 -12.42
C GLN A 123 -7.47 18.13 -12.03
N ARG A 124 -6.63 17.45 -12.82
CA ARG A 124 -6.16 16.08 -12.51
C ARG A 124 -5.32 16.08 -11.23
N ASP A 125 -4.44 17.06 -11.04
CA ASP A 125 -3.63 17.17 -9.82
C ASP A 125 -4.50 17.29 -8.56
N ARG A 126 -5.56 18.11 -8.63
CA ARG A 126 -6.53 18.24 -7.54
C ARG A 126 -7.27 16.94 -7.26
N VAL A 127 -7.66 16.21 -8.31
CA VAL A 127 -8.35 14.91 -8.18
C VAL A 127 -7.42 13.85 -7.59
N LEU A 128 -6.17 13.78 -8.04
CA LEU A 128 -5.17 12.85 -7.50
C LEU A 128 -4.82 13.19 -6.04
N GLY A 129 -4.74 14.49 -5.71
CA GLY A 129 -4.58 14.96 -4.33
C GLY A 129 -5.75 14.53 -3.43
N LEU A 130 -6.99 14.65 -3.93
CA LEU A 130 -8.18 14.16 -3.22
C LEU A 130 -8.19 12.64 -3.08
N ASN A 131 -7.75 11.90 -4.10
CA ASN A 131 -7.59 10.46 -4.04
C ASN A 131 -6.62 10.04 -2.93
N GLY A 132 -5.43 10.66 -2.88
CA GLY A 132 -4.48 10.42 -1.79
C GLY A 132 -5.04 10.75 -0.41
N ALA A 133 -5.75 11.88 -0.28
CA ALA A 133 -6.38 12.28 0.98
C ALA A 133 -7.47 11.29 1.43
N LEU A 134 -8.29 10.78 0.50
CA LEU A 134 -9.33 9.80 0.79
C LEU A 134 -8.75 8.43 1.10
N LEU A 135 -7.67 8.00 0.46
CA LEU A 135 -6.99 6.77 0.83
C LEU A 135 -6.48 6.85 2.28
N SER A 136 -5.83 7.94 2.67
CA SER A 136 -5.38 8.15 4.06
C SER A 136 -6.56 8.28 5.04
N GLY A 137 -7.59 9.04 4.69
CA GLY A 137 -8.79 9.21 5.50
C GLY A 137 -9.59 7.91 5.65
N GLY A 138 -9.64 7.08 4.60
CA GLY A 138 -10.27 5.77 4.60
C GLY A 138 -9.61 4.82 5.60
N PHE A 139 -8.30 4.91 5.79
CA PHE A 139 -7.63 4.15 6.84
C PHE A 139 -8.12 4.56 8.24
N THR A 140 -8.18 5.86 8.53
CA THR A 140 -8.69 6.39 9.80
C THR A 140 -10.13 5.97 10.06
N VAL A 141 -11.00 6.19 9.06
CA VAL A 141 -12.42 5.87 9.15
C VAL A 141 -12.61 4.38 9.30
N GLY A 142 -11.87 3.57 8.55
CA GLY A 142 -11.94 2.12 8.65
C GLY A 142 -11.49 1.58 10.01
N ALA A 143 -10.48 2.18 10.65
CA ALA A 143 -10.09 1.76 11.99
C ALA A 143 -11.19 2.02 13.02
N LEU A 144 -11.79 3.22 12.97
CA LEU A 144 -12.90 3.62 13.84
C LEU A 144 -14.15 2.77 13.60
N VAL A 145 -14.58 2.68 12.34
CA VAL A 145 -15.74 1.89 11.92
C VAL A 145 -15.52 0.43 12.24
N GLY A 146 -14.33 -0.12 11.99
CA GLY A 146 -13.98 -1.49 12.30
C GLY A 146 -14.08 -1.79 13.79
N GLY A 147 -13.51 -0.92 14.63
CA GLY A 147 -13.64 -1.03 16.08
C GLY A 147 -15.10 -1.06 16.55
N VAL A 148 -15.95 -0.21 15.98
CA VAL A 148 -17.40 -0.15 16.27
C VAL A 148 -18.13 -1.41 15.77
N LEU A 149 -17.91 -1.80 14.51
CA LEU A 149 -18.57 -2.97 13.89
C LEU A 149 -18.26 -4.25 14.64
N VAL A 150 -16.99 -4.46 14.96
CA VAL A 150 -16.52 -5.65 15.65
C VAL A 150 -17.08 -5.69 17.07
N SER A 151 -17.02 -4.58 17.81
CA SER A 151 -17.46 -4.53 19.20
C SER A 151 -18.99 -4.57 19.38
N LEU A 152 -19.77 -4.02 18.45
CA LEU A 152 -21.23 -3.90 18.60
C LEU A 152 -22.04 -4.92 17.80
N LEU A 153 -21.48 -5.49 16.73
CA LEU A 153 -22.17 -6.43 15.87
C LEU A 153 -21.43 -7.77 15.86
N SER A 154 -20.35 -7.83 15.08
CA SER A 154 -19.51 -9.01 14.89
C SER A 154 -18.41 -8.64 13.90
N TRP A 155 -17.27 -9.32 13.99
CA TRP A 155 -16.25 -9.30 12.92
C TRP A 155 -16.82 -9.63 11.53
N ARG A 156 -17.93 -10.38 11.41
CA ARG A 156 -18.56 -10.66 10.12
C ARG A 156 -19.09 -9.40 9.43
N ALA A 157 -19.52 -8.40 10.20
CA ALA A 157 -20.00 -7.13 9.67
C ALA A 157 -18.89 -6.36 8.91
N ALA A 158 -17.61 -6.58 9.27
CA ALA A 158 -16.46 -6.04 8.55
C ALA A 158 -16.43 -6.48 7.08
N PHE A 159 -16.91 -7.69 6.78
CA PHE A 159 -17.00 -8.17 5.41
C PHE A 159 -18.30 -7.69 4.76
N PHE A 160 -19.43 -7.80 5.45
CA PHE A 160 -20.73 -7.43 4.88
C PHE A 160 -20.86 -5.95 4.51
N ILE A 161 -20.14 -5.03 5.18
CA ILE A 161 -20.19 -3.60 4.85
C ILE A 161 -19.71 -3.27 3.43
N ASN A 162 -18.83 -4.09 2.85
CA ASN A 162 -18.34 -3.90 1.47
C ASN A 162 -19.42 -4.21 0.44
N VAL A 163 -20.36 -5.10 0.76
CA VAL A 163 -21.39 -5.59 -0.17
C VAL A 163 -22.34 -4.48 -0.64
N PRO A 164 -23.02 -3.72 0.25
CA PRO A 164 -23.92 -2.66 -0.19
C PRO A 164 -23.17 -1.56 -0.95
N VAL A 165 -21.93 -1.23 -0.53
CA VAL A 165 -21.11 -0.22 -1.21
C VAL A 165 -20.72 -0.69 -2.61
N ALA A 166 -20.27 -1.94 -2.76
CA ALA A 166 -19.96 -2.53 -4.05
C ALA A 166 -21.20 -2.56 -4.97
N LEU A 167 -22.37 -2.94 -4.46
CA LEU A 167 -23.63 -2.95 -5.22
C LEU A 167 -24.01 -1.56 -5.72
N VAL A 168 -23.89 -0.53 -4.89
CA VAL A 168 -24.13 0.87 -5.30
C VAL A 168 -23.16 1.27 -6.42
N ILE A 169 -21.86 1.02 -6.25
CA ILE A 169 -20.87 1.38 -7.28
C ILE A 169 -21.15 0.60 -8.58
N LEU A 170 -21.46 -0.68 -8.50
CA LEU A 170 -21.81 -1.52 -9.65
C LEU A 170 -23.07 -1.04 -10.38
N ALA A 171 -24.08 -0.57 -9.65
CA ALA A 171 -25.33 -0.07 -10.25
C ALA A 171 -25.11 1.24 -11.03
N PHE A 172 -24.25 2.14 -10.53
CA PHE A 172 -24.01 3.45 -11.15
C PHE A 172 -22.86 3.47 -12.16
N THR A 173 -21.93 2.52 -12.12
CA THR A 173 -20.79 2.50 -13.05
C THR A 173 -21.21 2.45 -14.52
N PRO A 174 -22.17 1.60 -14.95
CA PRO A 174 -22.51 1.46 -16.36
C PRO A 174 -23.08 2.71 -17.02
N SER A 175 -23.80 3.54 -16.25
CA SER A 175 -24.44 4.77 -16.72
C SER A 175 -23.51 5.98 -16.66
N LEU A 176 -22.55 5.99 -15.73
CA LEU A 176 -21.67 7.14 -15.49
C LEU A 176 -20.33 7.06 -16.20
N ILE A 177 -19.80 5.86 -16.42
CA ILE A 177 -18.45 5.67 -16.99
C ILE A 177 -18.59 5.14 -18.41
N ARG A 178 -17.96 5.80 -19.37
CA ARG A 178 -17.83 5.28 -20.74
C ARG A 178 -16.60 4.39 -20.84
N GLU A 179 -16.65 3.39 -21.72
CA GLU A 179 -15.46 2.57 -21.99
C GLU A 179 -14.37 3.44 -22.62
N SER A 180 -13.14 3.29 -22.13
CA SER A 180 -11.98 3.96 -22.74
C SER A 180 -11.60 3.26 -24.05
N SER A 181 -11.10 4.00 -25.04
CA SER A 181 -10.55 3.39 -26.26
C SER A 181 -9.36 2.49 -25.92
N VAL A 182 -9.37 1.28 -26.48
CA VAL A 182 -8.29 0.31 -26.35
C VAL A 182 -7.16 0.73 -27.30
N PRO A 183 -5.93 0.96 -26.83
CA PRO A 183 -4.78 1.22 -27.70
C PRO A 183 -4.42 -0.06 -28.49
N ASP A 184 -4.10 0.07 -29.78
CA ASP A 184 -3.98 -1.05 -30.71
C ASP A 184 -2.81 -2.03 -30.48
N ARG A 185 -1.92 -1.86 -29.48
CA ARG A 185 -0.70 -2.68 -29.35
C ARG A 185 -0.17 -2.84 -27.92
N VAL A 186 -0.95 -3.41 -27.00
CA VAL A 186 -0.42 -3.82 -25.68
C VAL A 186 -0.11 -5.33 -25.69
N LYS A 187 1.13 -5.72 -25.38
CA LYS A 187 1.51 -7.14 -25.20
C LYS A 187 1.57 -7.50 -23.71
N MET A 188 1.01 -8.64 -23.35
CA MET A 188 0.94 -9.10 -21.96
C MET A 188 2.14 -9.97 -21.61
N ASP A 189 2.85 -9.63 -20.54
CA ASP A 189 3.92 -10.47 -19.99
C ASP A 189 3.34 -11.41 -18.91
N VAL A 190 2.57 -12.40 -19.39
CA VAL A 190 1.95 -13.41 -18.52
C VAL A 190 3.00 -14.24 -17.78
N PRO A 191 4.08 -14.74 -18.43
CA PRO A 191 5.09 -15.52 -17.74
C PRO A 191 5.76 -14.74 -16.61
N GLY A 192 6.08 -13.45 -16.84
CA GLY A 192 6.63 -12.58 -15.81
C GLY A 192 5.66 -12.40 -14.63
N ALA A 193 4.38 -12.18 -14.90
CA ALA A 193 3.37 -11.99 -13.86
C ALA A 193 3.19 -13.25 -13.00
N VAL A 194 3.07 -14.43 -13.65
CA VAL A 194 2.89 -15.71 -12.96
C VAL A 194 4.11 -16.06 -12.11
N THR A 195 5.33 -15.86 -12.63
CA THR A 195 6.56 -16.13 -11.88
C THR A 195 6.79 -15.15 -10.73
N ALA A 196 6.46 -13.87 -10.89
CA ALA A 196 6.53 -12.89 -9.80
C ALA A 196 5.51 -13.19 -8.70
N ALA A 197 4.24 -13.42 -9.06
CA ALA A 197 3.17 -13.72 -8.11
C ALA A 197 3.42 -15.04 -7.37
N GLY A 198 3.77 -16.10 -8.11
CA GLY A 198 4.09 -17.42 -7.54
C GLY A 198 5.35 -17.38 -6.67
N GLY A 199 6.37 -16.63 -7.08
CA GLY A 199 7.59 -16.45 -6.30
C GLY A 199 7.35 -15.74 -4.97
N LEU A 200 6.57 -14.65 -5.00
CA LEU A 200 6.20 -13.92 -3.78
C LEU A 200 5.33 -14.78 -2.84
N LEU A 201 4.37 -15.52 -3.40
CA LEU A 201 3.55 -16.49 -2.66
C LEU A 201 4.41 -17.54 -1.97
N ALA A 202 5.35 -18.16 -2.69
CA ALA A 202 6.21 -19.18 -2.16
C ALA A 202 7.15 -18.64 -1.07
N VAL A 203 7.69 -17.43 -1.22
CA VAL A 203 8.49 -16.77 -0.18
C VAL A 203 7.66 -16.48 1.08
N ILE A 204 6.45 -15.95 0.93
CA ILE A 204 5.60 -15.65 2.09
C ILE A 204 5.15 -16.92 2.79
N TYR A 205 4.77 -17.95 2.03
CA TYR A 205 4.47 -19.27 2.57
C TYR A 205 5.68 -19.83 3.34
N ALA A 206 6.89 -19.71 2.77
CA ALA A 206 8.11 -20.16 3.43
C ALA A 206 8.37 -19.47 4.77
N ILE A 207 8.08 -18.17 4.85
CA ILE A 207 8.25 -17.38 6.08
C ILE A 207 7.23 -17.78 7.13
N ILE A 208 5.94 -17.89 6.76
CA ILE A 208 4.87 -18.17 7.72
C ILE A 208 4.95 -19.63 8.20
N GLU A 209 5.15 -20.58 7.29
CA GLU A 209 5.17 -22.03 7.60
C GLU A 209 6.57 -22.57 7.92
N THR A 210 7.60 -21.71 7.94
CA THR A 210 9.00 -22.11 8.13
C THR A 210 9.42 -23.23 7.17
N ASN A 211 9.08 -23.08 5.88
CA ASN A 211 9.24 -24.14 4.88
C ASN A 211 10.38 -23.82 3.88
N ILE A 212 11.49 -24.56 4.00
CA ILE A 212 12.67 -24.38 3.15
C ILE A 212 12.41 -24.70 1.67
N TYR A 213 11.54 -25.67 1.36
CA TYR A 213 11.22 -26.02 -0.03
C TYR A 213 10.49 -24.86 -0.71
N SER A 214 9.53 -24.24 -0.01
CA SER A 214 8.85 -23.04 -0.50
C SER A 214 9.81 -21.86 -0.64
N ALA A 215 10.82 -21.74 0.24
CA ALA A 215 11.86 -20.71 0.10
C ALA A 215 12.67 -20.91 -1.18
N VAL A 216 13.08 -22.15 -1.47
CA VAL A 216 13.81 -22.50 -2.69
C VAL A 216 12.95 -22.27 -3.93
N ILE A 217 11.68 -22.72 -3.93
CA ILE A 217 10.74 -22.49 -5.03
C ILE A 217 10.55 -20.99 -5.24
N GLY A 218 10.39 -20.21 -4.18
CA GLY A 218 10.27 -18.75 -4.23
C GLY A 218 11.50 -18.10 -4.86
N ALA A 219 12.71 -18.47 -4.40
CA ALA A 219 13.96 -17.99 -4.98
C ALA A 219 14.09 -18.34 -6.46
N VAL A 220 13.75 -19.58 -6.85
CA VAL A 220 13.76 -20.03 -8.25
C VAL A 220 12.77 -19.24 -9.11
N LEU A 221 11.53 -19.07 -8.65
CA LEU A 221 10.50 -18.34 -9.39
C LEU A 221 10.84 -16.85 -9.53
N LEU A 222 11.40 -16.22 -8.50
CA LEU A 222 11.85 -14.83 -8.58
C LEU A 222 13.09 -14.68 -9.49
N ALA A 223 13.99 -15.67 -9.52
CA ALA A 223 15.10 -15.70 -10.46
C ALA A 223 14.60 -15.90 -11.91
N LEU A 224 13.59 -16.75 -12.11
CA LEU A 224 12.91 -16.92 -13.41
C LEU A 224 12.22 -15.64 -13.85
N PHE A 225 11.50 -14.96 -12.95
CA PHE A 225 10.92 -13.64 -13.22
C PHE A 225 12.00 -12.68 -13.72
N TRP A 226 13.12 -12.56 -13.01
CA TRP A 226 14.24 -11.71 -13.44
C TRP A 226 14.78 -12.08 -14.83
N MET A 227 14.92 -13.37 -15.13
CA MET A 227 15.38 -13.84 -16.44
C MET A 227 14.38 -13.58 -17.56
N ILE A 228 13.08 -13.75 -17.30
CA ILE A 228 12.00 -13.44 -18.25
C ILE A 228 12.00 -11.94 -18.55
N GLU A 229 12.09 -11.14 -17.51
CA GLU A 229 12.06 -9.68 -17.56
C GLU A 229 13.22 -9.09 -18.39
N LEU A 230 14.40 -9.72 -18.34
CA LEU A 230 15.55 -9.34 -19.16
C LEU A 230 15.36 -9.62 -20.67
N ARG A 231 14.46 -10.55 -21.02
CA ARG A 231 14.23 -11.01 -22.41
C ARG A 231 12.89 -10.55 -22.98
N SER A 232 11.99 -10.06 -22.13
CA SER A 232 10.64 -9.65 -22.49
C SER A 232 10.65 -8.43 -23.41
N ALA A 233 9.82 -8.44 -24.45
CA ALA A 233 9.59 -7.28 -25.32
C ALA A 233 8.71 -6.21 -24.65
N ALA A 234 7.99 -6.58 -23.59
CA ALA A 234 7.13 -5.70 -22.81
C ALA A 234 7.32 -5.98 -21.31
N PRO A 235 8.50 -5.67 -20.74
CA PRO A 235 8.86 -5.93 -19.34
C PRO A 235 7.85 -5.36 -18.32
N LEU A 236 7.54 -6.07 -17.25
CA LEU A 236 6.73 -5.60 -16.12
C LEU A 236 7.45 -4.57 -15.23
N ALA A 237 8.73 -4.79 -14.99
CA ALA A 237 9.68 -3.98 -14.23
C ALA A 237 10.98 -3.75 -15.06
N PRO A 238 10.99 -2.76 -15.97
CA PRO A 238 12.10 -2.56 -16.90
C PRO A 238 13.43 -2.34 -16.18
N VAL A 239 14.34 -3.33 -16.24
CA VAL A 239 15.62 -3.34 -15.52
C VAL A 239 16.47 -2.09 -15.80
N ARG A 240 16.36 -1.53 -17.02
CA ARG A 240 17.02 -0.27 -17.41
C ARG A 240 16.62 0.90 -16.50
N ILE A 241 15.33 1.00 -16.18
CA ILE A 241 14.79 2.08 -15.34
C ILE A 241 15.08 1.79 -13.87
N LEU A 242 14.96 0.53 -13.42
CA LEU A 242 15.35 0.11 -12.07
C LEU A 242 16.82 0.38 -11.73
N LYS A 243 17.72 0.40 -12.72
CA LYS A 243 19.13 0.73 -12.52
C LYS A 243 19.39 2.22 -12.29
N ARG A 244 18.44 3.11 -12.60
CA ARG A 244 18.58 4.55 -12.31
C ARG A 244 18.63 4.77 -10.79
N PRO A 245 19.60 5.52 -10.25
CA PRO A 245 19.76 5.67 -8.80
C PRO A 245 18.51 6.17 -8.07
N THR A 246 17.84 7.17 -8.64
CA THR A 246 16.61 7.77 -8.07
C THR A 246 15.48 6.75 -7.99
N VAL A 247 15.27 5.97 -9.06
CA VAL A 247 14.28 4.90 -9.12
C VAL A 247 14.65 3.77 -8.16
N LYS A 248 15.89 3.28 -8.19
CA LYS A 248 16.36 2.18 -7.34
C LYS A 248 16.18 2.49 -5.86
N TRP A 249 16.74 3.62 -5.43
CA TRP A 249 16.77 3.99 -4.01
C TRP A 249 15.46 4.60 -3.53
N GLY A 250 14.71 5.26 -4.42
CA GLY A 250 13.33 5.66 -4.16
C GLY A 250 12.44 4.44 -3.90
N ASN A 251 12.45 3.44 -4.78
CA ASN A 251 11.69 2.21 -4.57
C ASN A 251 12.18 1.42 -3.34
N TYR A 252 13.48 1.35 -3.08
CA TYR A 252 13.97 0.77 -1.83
C TYR A 252 13.42 1.49 -0.59
N GLY A 253 13.38 2.84 -0.61
CA GLY A 253 12.75 3.63 0.44
C GLY A 253 11.25 3.35 0.59
N GLY A 254 10.52 3.24 -0.52
CA GLY A 254 9.11 2.84 -0.52
C GLY A 254 8.89 1.44 0.07
N LEU A 255 9.73 0.48 -0.32
CA LEU A 255 9.70 -0.90 0.17
C LEU A 255 9.81 -0.94 1.70
N VAL A 256 10.79 -0.24 2.27
CA VAL A 256 11.00 -0.16 3.72
C VAL A 256 9.85 0.58 4.41
N THR A 257 9.44 1.73 3.86
CA THR A 257 8.34 2.55 4.41
C THR A 257 7.07 1.73 4.62
N PHE A 258 6.60 1.06 3.55
CA PHE A 258 5.35 0.30 3.58
C PHE A 258 5.45 -1.02 4.33
N SER A 259 6.53 -1.79 4.15
CA SER A 259 6.68 -3.07 4.85
C SER A 259 6.75 -2.87 6.37
N MET A 260 7.57 -1.94 6.84
CA MET A 260 7.73 -1.66 8.27
C MET A 260 6.49 -0.97 8.85
N GLY A 261 5.82 -0.09 8.10
CA GLY A 261 4.61 0.59 8.57
C GLY A 261 3.39 -0.31 8.69
N THR A 262 3.16 -1.19 7.71
CA THR A 262 2.04 -2.15 7.76
C THR A 262 2.24 -3.21 8.84
N ALA A 263 3.47 -3.72 8.96
CA ALA A 263 3.83 -4.64 10.02
C ALA A 263 3.69 -4.00 11.41
N MET A 264 4.00 -2.71 11.53
CA MET A 264 3.81 -1.96 12.78
C MET A 264 2.35 -1.91 13.21
N ILE A 265 1.40 -1.64 12.30
CA ILE A 265 -0.04 -1.68 12.62
C ILE A 265 -0.44 -3.06 13.15
N PHE A 266 -0.02 -4.12 12.45
CA PHE A 266 -0.29 -5.49 12.87
C PHE A 266 0.24 -5.78 14.29
N LEU A 267 1.51 -5.47 14.56
CA LEU A 267 2.14 -5.68 15.87
C LEU A 267 1.42 -4.88 16.97
N MET A 268 1.00 -3.65 16.67
CA MET A 268 0.25 -2.83 17.63
C MET A 268 -1.18 -3.31 17.85
N THR A 269 -1.83 -3.94 16.86
CA THR A 269 -3.11 -4.60 17.07
C THR A 269 -2.96 -5.72 18.10
N LEU A 270 -1.96 -6.58 17.93
CA LEU A 270 -1.69 -7.68 18.87
C LEU A 270 -1.33 -7.15 20.26
N TYR A 271 -0.47 -6.13 20.33
CA TYR A 271 -0.14 -5.50 21.61
C TYR A 271 -1.39 -4.96 22.34
N LEU A 272 -2.23 -4.17 21.65
CA LEU A 272 -3.38 -3.54 22.27
C LEU A 272 -4.45 -4.57 22.70
N GLN A 273 -4.73 -5.58 21.86
CA GLN A 273 -5.83 -6.51 22.12
C GLN A 273 -5.40 -7.79 22.85
N ASN A 274 -4.25 -8.37 22.54
CA ASN A 274 -3.82 -9.63 23.16
C ASN A 274 -2.98 -9.40 24.43
N VAL A 275 -2.19 -8.32 24.49
CA VAL A 275 -1.34 -8.02 25.67
C VAL A 275 -2.04 -7.08 26.65
N LEU A 276 -2.61 -5.97 26.18
CA LEU A 276 -3.31 -5.01 27.04
C LEU A 276 -4.81 -5.29 27.20
N HIS A 277 -5.35 -6.25 26.46
CA HIS A 277 -6.76 -6.66 26.53
C HIS A 277 -7.75 -5.51 26.26
N TYR A 278 -7.36 -4.54 25.43
CA TYR A 278 -8.28 -3.50 24.97
C TYR A 278 -9.26 -4.05 23.94
N SER A 279 -10.45 -3.47 23.91
CA SER A 279 -11.45 -3.83 22.91
C SER A 279 -11.05 -3.35 21.50
N PRO A 280 -11.62 -3.94 20.45
CA PRO A 280 -11.46 -3.46 19.08
C PRO A 280 -11.87 -1.98 18.92
N LEU A 281 -12.89 -1.51 19.65
CA LEU A 281 -13.29 -0.11 19.67
C LEU A 281 -12.15 0.82 20.14
N VAL A 282 -11.50 0.48 21.26
CA VAL A 282 -10.37 1.27 21.79
C VAL A 282 -9.19 1.21 20.81
N THR A 283 -8.91 0.03 20.24
CA THR A 283 -7.87 -0.12 19.21
C THR A 283 -8.13 0.76 18.00
N GLY A 284 -9.39 0.79 17.52
CA GLY A 284 -9.82 1.67 16.42
C GLY A 284 -9.63 3.15 16.73
N LEU A 285 -9.92 3.58 17.96
CA LEU A 285 -9.68 4.95 18.42
C LEU A 285 -8.17 5.29 18.43
N VAL A 286 -7.33 4.38 18.93
CA VAL A 286 -5.87 4.54 18.93
C VAL A 286 -5.33 4.64 17.50
N PHE A 287 -5.83 3.81 16.58
CA PHE A 287 -5.43 3.85 15.17
C PHE A 287 -6.01 5.04 14.38
N GLY A 288 -6.98 5.76 14.93
CA GLY A 288 -7.37 7.08 14.43
C GLY A 288 -6.20 8.08 14.44
N VAL A 289 -5.25 7.93 15.36
CA VAL A 289 -4.10 8.82 15.55
C VAL A 289 -3.11 8.77 14.37
N PRO A 290 -2.63 7.59 13.90
CA PRO A 290 -1.94 7.44 12.62
C PRO A 290 -2.61 8.16 11.44
N GLY A 291 -3.94 8.08 11.39
CA GLY A 291 -4.75 8.72 10.37
C GLY A 291 -4.68 10.25 10.38
N LEU A 292 -4.72 10.85 11.57
CA LEU A 292 -4.51 12.29 11.74
C LEU A 292 -3.09 12.70 11.37
N ALA A 293 -2.09 11.92 11.77
CA ALA A 293 -0.70 12.15 11.41
C ALA A 293 -0.50 12.15 9.89
N ALA A 294 -1.16 11.23 9.18
CA ALA A 294 -1.13 11.16 7.72
C ALA A 294 -1.63 12.43 7.04
N MET A 295 -2.74 13.01 7.53
CA MET A 295 -3.29 14.26 6.98
C MET A 295 -2.31 15.43 7.15
N VAL A 296 -1.72 15.58 8.33
CA VAL A 296 -0.76 16.65 8.61
C VAL A 296 0.53 16.46 7.79
N ALA A 297 1.04 15.23 7.73
CA ALA A 297 2.26 14.90 7.00
C ALA A 297 2.13 15.17 5.49
N GLY A 298 1.00 14.82 4.87
CA GLY A 298 0.79 15.04 3.44
C GLY A 298 0.97 16.50 3.00
N VAL A 299 0.44 17.44 3.80
CA VAL A 299 0.57 18.88 3.53
C VAL A 299 2.00 19.38 3.72
N ILE A 300 2.68 18.90 4.77
CA ILE A 300 4.03 19.35 5.12
C ILE A 300 5.09 18.74 4.21
N ALA A 301 4.91 17.49 3.77
CA ALA A 301 5.87 16.76 2.95
C ALA A 301 6.14 17.46 1.61
N GLY A 302 5.09 17.86 0.87
CA GLY A 302 5.25 18.54 -0.43
C GLY A 302 6.05 19.84 -0.32
N ARG A 303 5.73 20.67 0.69
CA ARG A 303 6.47 21.93 0.96
C ARG A 303 7.93 21.65 1.36
N SER A 304 8.15 20.61 2.16
CA SER A 304 9.49 20.24 2.61
C SER A 304 10.35 19.73 1.46
N ILE A 305 9.76 18.98 0.52
CA ILE A 305 10.43 18.49 -0.69
C ILE A 305 10.84 19.65 -1.58
N GLY A 306 9.95 20.62 -1.81
CA GLY A 306 10.27 21.81 -2.61
C GLY A 306 11.42 22.65 -2.03
N ARG A 307 11.58 22.67 -0.70
CA ARG A 307 12.64 23.44 -0.02
C ARG A 307 13.96 22.68 0.17
N HIS A 308 13.90 21.38 0.47
CA HIS A 308 15.06 20.62 0.92
C HIS A 308 15.45 19.47 -0.02
N GLY A 309 14.66 19.22 -1.08
CA GLY A 309 14.83 18.09 -1.99
C GLY A 309 14.28 16.78 -1.43
N SER A 310 13.82 15.90 -2.33
CA SER A 310 13.16 14.64 -1.97
C SER A 310 14.07 13.68 -1.20
N ARG A 311 15.36 13.66 -1.51
CA ARG A 311 16.37 12.83 -0.83
C ARG A 311 16.46 13.11 0.68
N LYS A 312 16.59 14.39 1.07
CA LYS A 312 16.68 14.76 2.49
C LYS A 312 15.38 14.45 3.21
N VAL A 313 14.25 14.78 2.59
CA VAL A 313 12.93 14.53 3.17
C VAL A 313 12.66 13.03 3.35
N LEU A 314 13.06 12.18 2.40
CA LEU A 314 12.93 10.73 2.53
C LEU A 314 13.76 10.18 3.70
N ALA A 315 15.03 10.61 3.81
CA ALA A 315 15.89 10.17 4.90
C ALA A 315 15.39 10.62 6.27
N VAL A 316 14.91 11.87 6.38
CA VAL A 316 14.31 12.41 7.61
C VAL A 316 13.00 11.69 7.93
N GLY A 317 12.10 11.48 6.96
CA GLY A 317 10.85 10.78 7.16
C GLY A 317 11.06 9.37 7.71
N LEU A 318 11.99 8.61 7.12
CA LEU A 318 12.33 7.27 7.59
C LEU A 318 13.01 7.28 8.97
N SER A 319 13.85 8.28 9.25
CA SER A 319 14.44 8.46 10.58
C SER A 319 13.36 8.72 11.63
N VAL A 320 12.39 9.58 11.32
CA VAL A 320 11.24 9.88 12.17
C VAL A 320 10.39 8.62 12.37
N GLN A 321 10.09 7.87 11.30
CA GLN A 321 9.36 6.60 11.38
C GLN A 321 10.08 5.61 12.31
N GLY A 322 11.39 5.38 12.12
CA GLY A 322 12.15 4.41 12.90
C GLY A 322 12.40 4.82 14.35
N LEU A 323 12.81 6.07 14.59
CA LEU A 323 13.11 6.57 15.94
C LEU A 323 11.86 6.65 16.82
N ALA A 324 10.70 6.97 16.25
CA ALA A 324 9.45 7.01 16.99
C ALA A 324 8.98 5.63 17.47
N ILE A 325 9.49 4.54 16.89
CA ILE A 325 9.19 3.16 17.32
C ILE A 325 10.08 2.73 18.48
N VAL A 326 11.24 3.37 18.71
CA VAL A 326 12.19 2.99 19.78
C VAL A 326 11.54 2.90 21.16
N PRO A 327 10.72 3.89 21.62
CA PRO A 327 10.05 3.79 22.92
C PRO A 327 9.13 2.57 23.02
N LEU A 328 8.59 2.10 21.89
CA LEU A 328 7.64 0.99 21.86
C LEU A 328 8.29 -0.37 22.10
N ILE A 329 9.61 -0.46 21.97
CA ILE A 329 10.40 -1.64 22.33
C ILE A 329 10.35 -1.90 23.86
N PHE A 330 10.09 -0.86 24.66
CA PHE A 330 10.13 -0.94 26.12
C PHE A 330 8.75 -1.01 26.76
N LEU A 331 7.71 -1.31 25.97
CA LEU A 331 6.34 -1.36 26.46
C LEU A 331 6.16 -2.50 27.46
N GLY A 332 5.57 -2.18 28.61
CA GLY A 332 5.10 -3.16 29.59
C GLY A 332 3.65 -3.59 29.35
N THR A 333 3.04 -4.18 30.36
CA THR A 333 1.63 -4.60 30.38
C THR A 333 0.72 -3.59 31.09
N ASP A 334 1.26 -2.47 31.57
CA ASP A 334 0.50 -1.46 32.29
C ASP A 334 -0.29 -0.54 31.35
N ARG A 335 -1.29 0.16 31.90
CA ARG A 335 -2.12 1.10 31.15
C ARG A 335 -1.41 2.41 30.79
N VAL A 336 -0.27 2.71 31.42
CA VAL A 336 0.55 3.89 31.10
C VAL A 336 1.20 3.73 29.72
N ALA A 337 1.32 2.50 29.22
CA ALA A 337 1.70 2.21 27.84
C ALA A 337 0.99 3.07 26.79
N LEU A 338 -0.31 3.40 26.94
CA LEU A 338 -1.01 4.26 25.99
C LEU A 338 -0.42 5.67 25.88
N ALA A 339 0.13 6.20 26.97
CA ALA A 339 0.82 7.49 26.98
C ALA A 339 2.10 7.49 26.13
N VAL A 340 2.66 6.29 25.86
CA VAL A 340 3.81 6.09 24.97
C VAL A 340 3.35 5.74 23.56
N VAL A 341 2.39 4.81 23.43
CA VAL A 341 1.87 4.32 22.14
C VAL A 341 1.26 5.44 21.31
N ILE A 342 0.41 6.29 21.90
CA ILE A 342 -0.32 7.30 21.13
C ILE A 342 0.62 8.34 20.49
N PRO A 343 1.54 9.00 21.23
CA PRO A 343 2.49 9.92 20.62
C PRO A 343 3.45 9.24 19.64
N ALA A 344 3.93 8.04 19.97
CA ALA A 344 4.82 7.28 19.10
C ALA A 344 4.16 6.94 17.76
N LEU A 345 2.89 6.48 17.77
CA LEU A 345 2.13 6.21 16.56
C LEU A 345 1.92 7.48 15.73
N PHE A 346 1.58 8.60 16.36
CA PHE A 346 1.45 9.87 15.64
C PHE A 346 2.75 10.25 14.93
N ILE A 347 3.88 10.26 15.65
CA ILE A 347 5.18 10.68 15.11
C ILE A 347 5.66 9.67 14.05
N ALA A 348 5.52 8.37 14.31
CA ALA A 348 5.93 7.32 13.38
C ALA A 348 5.15 7.42 12.07
N PHE A 349 3.83 7.60 12.12
CA PHE A 349 3.01 7.70 10.91
C PHE A 349 3.13 9.05 10.19
N PHE A 350 3.51 10.11 10.92
CA PHE A 350 3.93 11.35 10.30
C PHE A 350 5.19 11.14 9.44
N GLY A 351 6.21 10.46 9.98
CA GLY A 351 7.42 10.08 9.26
C GLY A 351 7.12 9.13 8.10
N HIS A 352 6.24 8.15 8.32
CA HIS A 352 5.78 7.19 7.31
C HIS A 352 5.17 7.89 6.10
N VAL A 353 4.17 8.75 6.30
CA VAL A 353 3.50 9.44 5.18
C VAL A 353 4.41 10.47 4.51
N THR A 354 5.27 11.14 5.28
CA THR A 354 6.33 11.99 4.70
C THR A 354 7.24 11.20 3.77
N SER A 355 7.61 9.98 4.18
CA SER A 355 8.41 9.05 3.36
C SER A 355 7.64 8.58 2.14
N ILE A 356 6.33 8.29 2.24
CA ILE A 356 5.46 7.94 1.11
C ILE A 356 5.50 9.01 0.02
N VAL A 357 5.36 10.28 0.40
CA VAL A 357 5.39 11.38 -0.58
C VAL A 357 6.80 11.51 -1.18
N ALA A 358 7.85 11.43 -0.34
CA ALA A 358 9.23 11.63 -0.77
C ALA A 358 9.77 10.51 -1.67
N TYR A 359 9.46 9.24 -1.40
CA TYR A 359 9.91 8.13 -2.24
C TYR A 359 9.21 8.15 -3.60
N THR A 360 7.92 8.51 -3.63
CA THR A 360 7.16 8.66 -4.87
C THR A 360 7.82 9.70 -5.76
N VAL A 361 8.04 10.92 -5.24
CA VAL A 361 8.73 11.99 -5.98
C VAL A 361 10.14 11.55 -6.41
N THR A 362 10.89 10.90 -5.52
CA THR A 362 12.24 10.41 -5.86
C THR A 362 12.21 9.38 -6.98
N GLY A 363 11.23 8.48 -6.98
CA GLY A 363 11.10 7.42 -7.98
C GLY A 363 10.60 7.91 -9.34
N THR A 364 9.84 9.01 -9.39
CA THR A 364 9.10 9.43 -10.59
C THR A 364 9.54 10.76 -11.21
N SER A 365 10.41 11.53 -10.55
CA SER A 365 10.88 12.84 -11.05
C SER A 365 12.21 12.76 -11.80
N GLY A 366 12.44 13.72 -12.71
CA GLY A 366 13.71 13.84 -13.45
C GLY A 366 13.93 12.77 -14.54
N LEU A 367 12.84 12.19 -15.03
CA LEU A 367 12.85 11.17 -16.09
C LEU A 367 12.29 11.75 -17.40
N PRO A 368 12.73 11.25 -18.57
CA PRO A 368 12.09 11.57 -19.83
C PRO A 368 10.58 11.23 -19.78
N ASN A 369 9.74 12.00 -20.47
CA ASN A 369 8.28 11.83 -20.47
C ASN A 369 7.85 10.38 -20.81
N GLU A 370 8.57 9.75 -21.73
CA GLU A 370 8.33 8.36 -22.16
C GLU A 370 8.59 7.31 -21.04
N GLU A 371 9.45 7.63 -20.06
CA GLU A 371 9.82 6.74 -18.96
C GLU A 371 9.02 7.02 -17.67
N GLN A 372 8.32 8.14 -17.59
CA GLN A 372 7.62 8.60 -16.38
C GLN A 372 6.48 7.66 -15.98
N GLY A 373 5.73 7.14 -16.95
CA GLY A 373 4.66 6.17 -16.71
C GLY A 373 5.20 4.85 -16.15
N LEU A 374 6.33 4.38 -16.68
CA LEU A 374 6.99 3.14 -16.20
C LEU A 374 7.50 3.31 -14.76
N ALA A 375 8.11 4.44 -14.45
CA ALA A 375 8.60 4.73 -13.10
C ALA A 375 7.46 4.85 -12.07
N THR A 376 6.35 5.47 -12.45
CA THR A 376 5.14 5.54 -11.62
C THR A 376 4.57 4.15 -11.38
N GLY A 377 4.50 3.31 -12.43
CA GLY A 377 4.06 1.92 -12.32
C GLY A 377 4.93 1.09 -11.37
N MET A 378 6.26 1.23 -11.43
CA MET A 378 7.18 0.54 -10.51
C MET A 378 7.05 1.01 -9.06
N THR A 379 6.80 2.31 -8.85
CA THR A 379 6.56 2.88 -7.53
C THR A 379 5.31 2.27 -6.89
N ALA A 380 4.23 2.18 -7.65
CA ALA A 380 2.99 1.53 -7.21
C ALA A 380 3.18 0.01 -6.98
N MET A 381 3.91 -0.68 -7.85
CA MET A 381 4.23 -2.10 -7.68
C MET A 381 5.03 -2.33 -6.39
N THR A 382 6.05 -1.52 -6.16
CA THR A 382 6.87 -1.58 -4.94
C THR A 382 6.01 -1.42 -3.69
N GLN A 383 5.10 -0.44 -3.67
CA GLN A 383 4.15 -0.28 -2.58
C GLN A 383 3.34 -1.56 -2.34
N GLN A 384 2.78 -2.17 -3.39
CA GLN A 384 1.96 -3.38 -3.25
C GLN A 384 2.77 -4.57 -2.72
N VAL A 385 3.97 -4.80 -3.25
CA VAL A 385 4.87 -5.85 -2.76
C VAL A 385 5.25 -5.59 -1.30
N ALA A 386 5.56 -4.35 -0.94
CA ALA A 386 5.96 -3.95 0.40
C ALA A 386 4.88 -4.21 1.46
N VAL A 387 3.63 -3.84 1.16
CA VAL A 387 2.46 -4.11 2.01
C VAL A 387 2.29 -5.62 2.26
N THR A 388 2.68 -6.45 1.27
CA THR A 388 2.52 -7.90 1.34
C THR A 388 3.57 -8.58 2.22
N VAL A 389 4.83 -8.13 2.17
CA VAL A 389 5.96 -8.82 2.84
C VAL A 389 6.17 -8.41 4.30
N GLY A 390 5.77 -7.19 4.69
CA GLY A 390 6.07 -6.65 6.01
C GLY A 390 5.54 -7.50 7.18
N ILE A 391 4.24 -7.79 7.14
CA ILE A 391 3.55 -8.53 8.21
C ILE A 391 4.13 -9.95 8.38
N PRO A 392 4.26 -10.79 7.32
CA PRO A 392 4.89 -12.11 7.43
C PRO A 392 6.28 -12.07 8.06
N ILE A 393 7.14 -11.13 7.64
CA ILE A 393 8.52 -11.05 8.13
C ILE A 393 8.54 -10.74 9.62
N LEU A 394 7.86 -9.68 10.07
CA LEU A 394 7.91 -9.30 11.48
C LEU A 394 7.09 -10.22 12.38
N SER A 395 6.01 -10.83 11.87
CA SER A 395 5.27 -11.85 12.62
C SER A 395 6.09 -13.12 12.81
N ALA A 396 6.86 -13.57 11.80
CA ALA A 396 7.78 -14.68 11.95
C ALA A 396 8.89 -14.37 12.98
N VAL A 397 9.40 -13.13 13.01
CA VAL A 397 10.34 -12.70 14.07
C VAL A 397 9.67 -12.75 15.44
N ALA A 398 8.44 -12.26 15.57
CA ALA A 398 7.70 -12.30 16.83
C ALA A 398 7.46 -13.74 17.30
N ALA A 399 7.11 -14.64 16.39
CA ALA A 399 6.86 -16.06 16.64
C ALA A 399 8.10 -16.85 17.10
N THR A 400 9.30 -16.27 17.04
CA THR A 400 10.49 -16.88 17.65
C THR A 400 10.44 -16.92 19.17
N GLN A 401 9.54 -16.14 19.80
CA GLN A 401 9.36 -16.07 21.24
C GLN A 401 8.08 -16.79 21.67
N ALA A 402 8.15 -17.45 22.83
CA ALA A 402 6.98 -18.08 23.44
C ALA A 402 6.04 -17.06 24.10
N VAL A 403 6.61 -16.00 24.70
CA VAL A 403 5.84 -14.90 25.29
C VAL A 403 5.55 -13.88 24.21
N GLU A 404 4.27 -13.56 24.02
CA GLU A 404 3.82 -12.67 22.96
C GLU A 404 4.47 -11.28 23.04
N LEU A 405 4.54 -10.68 24.24
CA LEU A 405 5.16 -9.37 24.44
C LEU A 405 6.66 -9.35 24.05
N ASP A 406 7.42 -10.39 24.44
CA ASP A 406 8.83 -10.51 24.06
C ASP A 406 8.99 -10.65 22.54
N GLY A 407 8.08 -11.39 21.91
CA GLY A 407 8.01 -11.50 20.45
C GLY A 407 7.78 -10.15 19.78
N LEU A 408 6.81 -9.38 20.29
CA LEU A 408 6.54 -8.03 19.81
C LEU A 408 7.77 -7.12 19.98
N HIS A 409 8.45 -7.14 21.13
CA HIS A 409 9.68 -6.36 21.33
C HIS A 409 10.76 -6.72 20.30
N ARG A 410 11.00 -8.01 20.05
CA ARG A 410 11.98 -8.45 19.03
C ARG A 410 11.60 -7.98 17.63
N ALA A 411 10.33 -8.10 17.26
CA ALA A 411 9.84 -7.64 15.97
C ALA A 411 9.97 -6.12 15.81
N LEU A 412 9.71 -5.34 16.87
CA LEU A 412 9.91 -3.90 16.89
C LEU A 412 11.39 -3.51 16.80
N ILE A 413 12.30 -4.24 17.45
CA ILE A 413 13.75 -4.04 17.30
C ILE A 413 14.16 -4.24 15.84
N VAL A 414 13.72 -5.33 15.20
CA VAL A 414 14.01 -5.58 13.78
C VAL A 414 13.44 -4.46 12.91
N ASN A 415 12.22 -3.99 13.18
CA ASN A 415 11.61 -2.87 12.48
C ASN A 415 12.48 -1.60 12.55
N VAL A 416 12.91 -1.21 13.76
CA VAL A 416 13.77 -0.05 13.99
C VAL A 416 15.11 -0.21 13.27
N VAL A 417 15.77 -1.36 13.44
CA VAL A 417 17.08 -1.62 12.83
C VAL A 417 17.00 -1.56 11.31
N VAL A 418 16.03 -2.24 10.71
CA VAL A 418 15.83 -2.25 9.25
C VAL A 418 15.53 -0.84 8.75
N THR A 419 14.64 -0.10 9.43
CA THR A 419 14.28 1.26 9.04
C THR A 419 15.47 2.21 9.11
N LEU A 420 16.21 2.22 10.22
CA LEU A 420 17.34 3.14 10.43
C LEU A 420 18.57 2.76 9.61
N ALA A 421 18.87 1.48 9.43
CA ALA A 421 19.92 1.03 8.50
C ALA A 421 19.60 1.46 7.06
N SER A 422 18.33 1.42 6.68
CA SER A 422 17.87 1.87 5.36
C SER A 422 18.04 3.37 5.13
N VAL A 423 17.96 4.20 6.18
CA VAL A 423 18.28 5.63 6.08
C VAL A 423 19.69 5.83 5.59
N VAL A 424 20.66 5.09 6.15
CA VAL A 424 22.06 5.15 5.73
C VAL A 424 22.19 4.74 4.28
N LEU A 425 21.64 3.58 3.91
CA LEU A 425 21.71 3.06 2.53
C LEU A 425 21.10 4.03 1.51
N ILE A 426 19.94 4.62 1.79
CA ILE A 426 19.27 5.61 0.93
C ILE A 426 20.08 6.90 0.85
N TRP A 427 20.59 7.36 1.98
CA TRP A 427 21.34 8.60 2.06
C TRP A 427 22.58 8.56 1.16
N TRP A 428 23.35 7.47 1.21
CA TRP A 428 24.53 7.27 0.37
C TRP A 428 24.17 6.85 -1.06
N GLY A 429 23.16 6.02 -1.20
CA GLY A 429 22.67 5.54 -2.48
C GLY A 429 22.22 6.65 -3.43
N LEU A 430 21.55 7.67 -2.88
CA LEU A 430 21.12 8.85 -3.62
C LEU A 430 22.21 9.93 -3.76
N ARG A 431 23.39 9.80 -3.13
CA ARG A 431 24.56 10.69 -3.38
C ARG A 431 25.25 10.41 -4.71
N ALA A 432 25.16 9.19 -5.21
CA ALA A 432 25.92 8.76 -6.38
C ALA A 432 25.30 9.31 -7.68
N ARG A 433 25.79 10.49 -8.10
CA ARG A 433 25.62 11.15 -9.42
C ARG A 433 24.18 11.58 -9.79
N GLY A 434 23.85 12.85 -9.54
CA GLY A 434 22.88 13.59 -10.37
C GLY A 434 21.58 14.10 -9.74
N ALA A 435 21.31 13.88 -8.45
CA ALA A 435 20.03 14.27 -7.84
C ALA A 435 19.94 15.75 -7.37
N ASP A 436 21.03 16.50 -7.44
CA ASP A 436 21.09 17.92 -6.99
C ASP A 436 20.91 18.92 -8.15
N ALA A 437 20.53 18.48 -9.35
CA ALA A 437 20.05 19.41 -10.37
C ALA A 437 18.66 19.91 -9.92
N PRO A 438 18.47 21.22 -9.63
CA PRO A 438 17.15 21.74 -9.32
C PRO A 438 16.22 21.35 -10.46
N ALA A 439 15.05 20.80 -10.13
CA ALA A 439 14.00 20.55 -11.11
C ALA A 439 13.80 21.86 -11.88
N ALA A 440 14.17 21.89 -13.16
CA ALA A 440 13.92 23.03 -14.00
C ALA A 440 12.41 23.28 -13.95
N VAL A 441 12.03 24.37 -13.30
CA VAL A 441 10.66 24.87 -13.32
C VAL A 441 10.37 25.09 -14.80
N ALA A 442 9.51 24.26 -15.38
CA ALA A 442 9.01 24.52 -16.72
C ALA A 442 8.42 25.94 -16.71
N PRO A 443 8.78 26.81 -17.67
CA PRO A 443 8.26 28.16 -17.72
C PRO A 443 6.73 28.11 -17.67
N HIS A 444 6.12 28.95 -16.85
CA HIS A 444 4.67 29.18 -16.89
C HIS A 444 4.25 29.42 -18.35
N PRO A 445 3.22 28.74 -18.88
CA PRO A 445 2.74 28.95 -20.25
C PRO A 445 2.34 30.39 -20.56
N GLY A 446 2.15 31.24 -19.54
CA GLY A 446 1.79 32.66 -19.69
C GLY A 446 2.97 33.62 -19.93
N ALA A 447 4.22 33.21 -19.76
CA ALA A 447 5.37 34.12 -19.92
C ALA A 447 5.78 34.34 -21.39
N ALA A 448 5.36 33.46 -22.30
CA ALA A 448 5.61 33.61 -23.74
C ALA A 448 4.62 34.59 -24.41
N ASP A 449 3.40 34.72 -23.87
CA ASP A 449 2.38 35.65 -24.40
C ASP A 449 2.60 37.11 -23.96
N GLU A 450 3.20 37.34 -22.78
CA GLU A 450 3.55 38.71 -22.34
C GLU A 450 4.72 39.33 -23.12
N ALA A 451 5.59 38.51 -23.73
CA ALA A 451 6.70 38.99 -24.55
C ALA A 451 6.28 39.46 -25.95
N LEU A 452 5.09 39.05 -26.42
CA LEU A 452 4.53 39.44 -27.72
C LEU A 452 3.57 40.63 -27.65
N ALA A 453 3.27 41.13 -26.44
CA ALA A 453 2.34 42.24 -26.21
C ALA A 453 3.03 43.59 -25.92
N ARG A 454 4.33 43.75 -26.26
CA ARG A 454 4.98 45.07 -26.23
C ARG A 454 4.67 45.83 -27.53
N PRO A 455 4.03 47.00 -27.49
CA PRO A 455 3.98 47.88 -28.65
C PRO A 455 5.40 48.35 -28.99
N LEU A 456 5.72 48.33 -30.28
CA LEU A 456 6.91 48.99 -30.83
C LEU A 456 6.63 50.50 -30.82
N ASP A 457 7.17 51.20 -29.83
CA ASP A 457 7.41 52.64 -29.85
C ASP A 457 8.91 52.92 -29.71
#